data_AF-A0A151JUE3-F1
#
_entry.id   AF-A0A151JUE3-F1
#
_cell.length_a   1.000
_cell.length_b   1.000
_cell.length_c   1.000
_cell.angle_alpha   90.00
_cell.angle_beta   90.00
_cell.angle_gamma   90.00
#
_symmetry.space_group_name_H-M   'P 1'
#
loop_
_entity.id
_entity.type
_entity.pdbx_description
1 polymer ?
#
loop_
_entity_poly.entity_id
_entity_poly.type
_entity_poly.pdbx_seq_one_letter_code
_entity_poly.pdbx_strand_id
1 'polypeptide(L)'
;MLRLSRGLQCEKAYLFALRDGRKSCITQFPGDRKVNFGTGERHVLTVSKTRGEPSTSTNLKEALCEKIPVHHDLIRNFRLNFGPSVISQITVENLYTGLNDIVYRGLTIPEMIALLPREGNSPSAEAVFWFLLTGDIPTQQQTASLIADWTLRRKKCTEWWSGPHGETIASVLRSMPETITPLHRLSVALTIFNISKQAKEAKKHGAMPYTYWEYIYEDSMEFLATLPAIIGLIAKGQTLTNVSGDGDWVQFLLDCLRNVNESLDGRKSSIADFLRLYITLNA
;
A
#
# COMPACT_ATOMS: atom_id res chain seq x y z
N MET A 1 22.24 0.34 -30.41
CA MET A 1 21.89 1.68 -29.91
C MET A 1 20.41 1.93 -30.21
N LEU A 2 19.52 1.37 -29.39
CA LEU A 2 18.07 1.43 -29.59
C LEU A 2 17.50 2.52 -28.68
N ARG A 3 16.98 3.58 -29.29
CA ARG A 3 16.27 4.67 -28.61
C ARG A 3 14.99 4.12 -27.99
N LEU A 4 14.89 4.16 -26.66
CA LEU A 4 13.65 4.00 -25.90
C LEU A 4 12.73 5.18 -26.23
N SER A 5 11.79 4.95 -27.13
CA SER A 5 10.74 5.89 -27.50
C SER A 5 9.65 5.93 -26.42
N ARG A 6 9.54 7.10 -25.78
CA ARG A 6 8.33 7.83 -25.32
C ARG A 6 7.18 6.98 -24.75
N GLY A 7 6.92 7.22 -23.47
CA GLY A 7 5.83 6.64 -22.69
C GLY A 7 4.45 6.74 -23.36
N LEU A 8 3.61 5.75 -23.08
CA LEU A 8 2.23 5.69 -23.52
C LEU A 8 1.48 6.96 -23.07
N GLN A 9 1.27 7.88 -23.99
CA GLN A 9 0.29 8.96 -23.85
C GLN A 9 -1.11 8.36 -24.01
N CYS A 10 -1.81 8.15 -22.89
CA CYS A 10 -3.25 7.91 -22.91
C CYS A 10 -3.95 9.28 -22.80
N GLU A 11 -4.09 9.98 -23.93
CA GLU A 11 -4.54 11.38 -23.95
C GLU A 11 -6.02 11.59 -23.59
N LYS A 12 -6.84 10.53 -23.44
CA LYS A 12 -8.26 10.65 -23.05
C LYS A 12 -8.74 9.42 -22.28
N ALA A 13 -9.01 9.58 -20.99
CA ALA A 13 -9.76 8.58 -20.23
C ALA A 13 -11.26 8.76 -20.50
N TYR A 14 -11.83 7.85 -21.29
CA TYR A 14 -13.27 7.72 -21.43
C TYR A 14 -13.80 6.79 -20.34
N LEU A 15 -14.66 7.29 -19.47
CA LEU A 15 -15.46 6.46 -18.57
C LEU A 15 -16.54 5.76 -19.42
N PHE A 16 -16.29 4.51 -19.78
CA PHE A 16 -17.33 3.63 -20.32
C PHE A 16 -18.07 3.01 -19.14
N ALA A 17 -19.36 3.35 -18.99
CA ALA A 17 -20.26 2.49 -18.22
C ALA A 17 -20.46 1.20 -19.02
N LEU A 18 -20.09 0.07 -18.43
CA LEU A 18 -20.32 -1.27 -19.00
C LEU A 18 -21.82 -1.43 -19.29
N ARG A 19 -22.15 -1.58 -20.57
CA ARG A 19 -23.50 -1.89 -21.03
C ARG A 19 -23.75 -3.37 -20.74
N ASP A 20 -24.65 -3.62 -19.80
CA ASP A 20 -25.07 -4.97 -19.42
C ASP A 20 -25.49 -5.77 -20.66
N GLY A 21 -24.79 -6.87 -20.88
CA GLY A 21 -24.95 -7.76 -22.02
C GLY A 21 -25.70 -9.01 -21.61
N ARG A 22 -27.02 -8.91 -21.39
CA ARG A 22 -27.91 -10.08 -21.44
C ARG A 22 -29.21 -9.74 -22.18
N LYS A 23 -29.39 -10.41 -23.32
CA LYS A 23 -30.64 -10.51 -24.05
C LYS A 23 -31.62 -11.38 -23.24
N SER A 24 -32.83 -10.91 -22.98
CA SER A 24 -34.09 -11.55 -23.41
C SER A 24 -35.32 -11.05 -22.65
N CYS A 25 -36.43 -11.07 -23.38
CA CYS A 25 -37.83 -11.08 -22.96
C CYS A 25 -38.51 -9.75 -22.63
N ILE A 26 -39.25 -9.32 -23.64
CA ILE A 26 -40.29 -8.30 -23.66
C ILE A 26 -41.45 -8.73 -22.75
N THR A 27 -41.83 -7.87 -21.82
CA THR A 27 -43.22 -7.70 -21.39
C THR A 27 -43.46 -6.21 -21.14
N GLN A 28 -44.19 -5.59 -22.06
CA GLN A 28 -44.69 -4.23 -21.91
C GLN A 28 -45.89 -4.26 -20.95
N PHE A 29 -45.85 -3.43 -19.91
CA PHE A 29 -47.04 -2.88 -19.26
C PHE A 29 -46.91 -1.34 -19.25
N PRO A 30 -47.99 -0.59 -19.55
CA PRO A 30 -47.90 0.82 -19.89
C PRO A 30 -48.13 1.69 -18.64
N GLY A 31 -47.12 2.48 -18.27
CA GLY A 31 -47.28 3.50 -17.24
C GLY A 31 -46.03 3.75 -16.43
N ASP A 32 -44.93 4.18 -17.06
CA ASP A 32 -43.94 4.94 -16.31
C ASP A 32 -43.15 5.88 -17.23
N ARG A 33 -42.95 7.11 -16.75
CA ARG A 33 -42.30 8.19 -17.49
C ARG A 33 -40.87 7.79 -17.82
N LYS A 34 -40.57 7.61 -19.11
CA LYS A 34 -39.19 7.56 -19.61
C LYS A 34 -38.48 8.88 -19.26
N VAL A 35 -37.71 8.89 -18.19
CA VAL A 35 -36.61 9.86 -18.04
C VAL A 35 -35.47 9.30 -18.88
N ASN A 36 -35.37 9.81 -20.10
CA ASN A 36 -34.25 9.54 -20.98
C ASN A 36 -32.99 10.13 -20.34
N PHE A 37 -32.19 9.31 -19.67
CA PHE A 37 -30.79 9.63 -19.38
C PHE A 37 -30.01 9.58 -20.70
N GLY A 38 -29.50 10.72 -21.14
CA GLY A 38 -28.51 10.76 -22.21
C GLY A 38 -28.72 11.85 -23.26
N THR A 39 -28.61 13.11 -22.86
CA THR A 39 -27.97 14.11 -23.73
C THR A 39 -26.52 14.21 -23.28
N GLY A 40 -25.62 13.74 -24.15
CA GLY A 40 -24.19 13.62 -23.88
C GLY A 40 -23.51 14.99 -23.84
N GLU A 41 -23.53 15.63 -22.67
CA GLU A 41 -22.53 16.65 -22.36
C GLU A 41 -21.32 15.96 -21.74
N ARG A 42 -20.20 16.01 -22.47
CA ARG A 42 -18.89 15.66 -21.95
C ARG A 42 -18.51 16.71 -20.90
N HIS A 43 -18.79 16.46 -19.64
CA HIS A 43 -18.12 17.19 -18.56
C HIS A 43 -16.66 16.72 -18.50
N VAL A 44 -15.80 17.38 -19.28
CA VAL A 44 -14.36 17.32 -19.09
C VAL A 44 -14.10 18.04 -17.77
N LEU A 45 -13.91 17.27 -16.70
CA LEU A 45 -13.39 17.82 -15.45
C LEU A 45 -11.96 18.28 -15.75
N THR A 46 -11.76 19.59 -15.84
CA THR A 46 -10.43 20.20 -15.96
C THR A 46 -9.73 20.04 -14.62
N VAL A 47 -9.11 18.87 -14.42
CA VAL A 47 -8.23 18.60 -13.30
C VAL A 47 -6.86 19.19 -13.63
N SER A 48 -6.25 19.85 -12.65
CA SER A 48 -4.87 20.35 -12.67
C SER A 48 -3.90 19.27 -13.18
N LYS A 49 -2.96 19.70 -14.02
CA LYS A 49 -2.05 18.97 -14.95
C LYS A 49 -1.34 17.64 -14.58
N THR A 50 -1.64 16.89 -13.52
CA THR A 50 -0.80 15.73 -13.13
C THR A 50 -1.50 14.37 -13.12
N ARG A 51 -2.60 14.21 -13.87
CA ARG A 51 -3.15 12.87 -14.10
C ARG A 51 -2.33 12.15 -15.18
N GLY A 52 -1.33 11.37 -14.75
CA GLY A 52 -0.55 10.48 -15.61
C GLY A 52 0.91 10.88 -15.82
N GLU A 53 1.37 12.02 -15.29
CA GLU A 53 2.79 12.32 -15.23
C GLU A 53 3.37 11.74 -13.92
N PRO A 54 4.28 10.75 -14.00
CA PRO A 54 4.96 10.24 -12.82
C PRO A 54 5.82 11.33 -12.19
N SER A 55 5.86 11.38 -10.86
CA SER A 55 6.73 12.33 -10.17
C SER A 55 8.19 12.13 -10.58
N THR A 56 8.90 13.23 -10.82
CA THR A 56 10.33 13.22 -11.11
C THR A 56 11.18 13.07 -9.86
N SER A 57 10.60 13.24 -8.67
CA SER A 57 11.33 13.10 -7.41
C SER A 57 11.63 11.62 -7.12
N THR A 58 12.81 11.37 -6.57
CA THR A 58 13.17 10.07 -6.01
C THR A 58 12.68 9.90 -4.58
N ASN A 59 12.23 10.97 -3.93
CA ASN A 59 11.69 10.96 -2.58
C ASN A 59 10.18 10.72 -2.59
N LEU A 60 9.74 9.64 -1.95
CA LEU A 60 8.34 9.24 -1.90
C LEU A 60 7.45 10.30 -1.23
N LYS A 61 7.95 11.01 -0.21
CA LYS A 61 7.17 12.03 0.50
C LYS A 61 6.88 13.24 -0.40
N GLU A 62 7.86 13.63 -1.22
CA GLU A 62 7.70 14.72 -2.19
C GLU A 62 6.74 14.30 -3.30
N ALA A 63 6.92 13.11 -3.86
CA ALA A 63 6.00 12.55 -4.85
C ALA A 63 4.55 12.50 -4.33
N LEU A 64 4.36 12.14 -3.06
CA LEU A 64 3.04 12.16 -2.41
C LEU A 64 2.51 13.59 -2.23
N CYS A 65 3.36 14.53 -1.81
CA CYS A 65 3.01 15.94 -1.64
C CYS A 65 2.50 16.57 -2.95
N GLU A 66 3.09 16.21 -4.09
CA GLU A 66 2.65 16.66 -5.42
C GLU A 66 1.24 16.14 -5.78
N LYS A 67 0.89 14.92 -5.36
CA LYS A 67 -0.37 14.25 -5.74
C LYS A 67 -1.53 14.62 -4.81
N ILE A 68 -1.28 14.90 -3.53
CA ILE A 68 -2.35 15.18 -2.54
C ILE A 68 -3.27 16.35 -2.96
N PRO A 69 -2.76 17.54 -3.35
CA PRO A 69 -3.61 18.66 -3.75
C PRO A 69 -4.47 18.35 -4.96
N VAL A 70 -3.91 17.60 -5.92
CA VAL A 70 -4.59 17.23 -7.17
C VAL A 70 -5.76 16.29 -6.88
N HIS A 71 -5.56 15.29 -6.03
CA HIS A 71 -6.64 14.41 -5.57
C HIS A 71 -7.66 15.13 -4.71
N HIS A 72 -7.23 16.06 -3.86
CA HIS A 72 -8.11 16.88 -3.04
C HIS A 72 -9.04 17.72 -3.93
N ASP A 73 -8.50 18.39 -4.94
CA ASP A 73 -9.28 19.20 -5.89
C ASP A 73 -10.22 18.34 -6.73
N LEU A 74 -9.78 17.15 -7.15
CA LEU A 74 -10.63 16.19 -7.86
C LEU A 74 -11.84 15.80 -7.01
N ILE A 75 -11.63 15.43 -5.75
CA ILE A 75 -12.72 15.04 -4.84
C ILE A 75 -13.64 16.24 -4.58
N ARG A 76 -13.07 17.43 -4.37
CA ARG A 76 -13.84 18.67 -4.20
C ARG A 76 -14.74 18.92 -5.41
N ASN A 77 -14.18 18.90 -6.62
CA ASN A 77 -14.92 19.13 -7.87
C ASN A 77 -15.96 18.04 -8.15
N PHE A 78 -15.62 16.78 -7.86
CA PHE A 78 -16.55 15.66 -8.01
C PHE A 78 -17.75 15.83 -7.07
N ARG A 79 -17.52 16.20 -5.81
CA ARG A 79 -18.59 16.47 -4.84
C ARG A 79 -19.43 17.70 -5.21
N LEU A 80 -18.83 18.73 -5.80
CA LEU A 80 -19.57 19.90 -6.27
C LEU A 80 -20.53 19.55 -7.41
N ASN A 81 -20.09 18.73 -8.36
CA ASN A 81 -20.88 18.41 -9.55
C ASN A 81 -21.87 17.25 -9.35
N PHE A 82 -21.51 16.25 -8.53
CA PHE A 82 -22.26 15.00 -8.38
C PHE A 82 -22.69 14.71 -6.95
N GLY A 83 -22.50 15.65 -6.01
CA GLY A 83 -22.87 15.48 -4.60
C GLY A 83 -24.29 14.98 -4.33
N PRO A 84 -25.35 15.45 -5.03
CA PRO A 84 -26.71 14.98 -4.80
C PRO A 84 -27.10 13.72 -5.60
N SER A 85 -26.21 13.19 -6.44
CA SER A 85 -26.54 12.08 -7.34
C SER A 85 -26.64 10.75 -6.59
N VAL A 86 -27.72 10.00 -6.81
CA VAL A 86 -27.90 8.65 -6.26
C VAL A 86 -27.03 7.66 -7.05
N ILE A 87 -26.06 7.02 -6.37
CA ILE A 87 -25.11 6.08 -7.00
C ILE A 87 -25.75 4.71 -7.25
N SER A 88 -26.49 4.17 -6.29
CA SER A 88 -27.20 2.90 -6.42
C SER A 88 -28.29 2.77 -5.35
N GLN A 89 -29.24 1.85 -5.59
CA GLN A 89 -30.19 1.41 -4.57
C GLN A 89 -29.63 0.15 -3.89
N ILE A 90 -29.52 0.17 -2.57
CA ILE A 90 -29.01 -0.96 -1.78
C ILE A 90 -30.19 -1.84 -1.37
N THR A 91 -30.20 -3.09 -1.82
CA THR A 91 -31.17 -4.12 -1.41
C THR A 91 -30.55 -5.05 -0.34
N VAL A 92 -31.37 -5.83 0.36
CA VAL A 92 -30.88 -6.83 1.34
C VAL A 92 -29.98 -7.86 0.66
N GLU A 93 -30.31 -8.29 -0.57
CA GLU A 93 -29.51 -9.23 -1.37
C GLU A 93 -28.08 -8.70 -1.62
N ASN A 94 -27.95 -7.40 -1.91
CA ASN A 94 -26.66 -6.75 -2.15
C ASN A 94 -25.73 -6.80 -0.91
N LEU A 95 -26.30 -6.91 0.29
CA LEU A 95 -25.52 -7.07 1.53
C LEU A 95 -24.91 -8.47 1.64
N TYR A 96 -25.56 -9.48 1.06
CA TYR A 96 -25.11 -10.88 1.13
C TYR A 96 -24.25 -11.32 -0.05
N THR A 97 -24.29 -10.60 -1.18
CA THR A 97 -23.58 -11.00 -2.42
C THR A 97 -22.12 -10.58 -2.47
N GLY A 98 -21.72 -9.56 -1.69
CA GLY A 98 -20.34 -9.06 -1.69
C GLY A 98 -19.94 -8.37 -3.01
N LEU A 99 -18.86 -7.59 -2.96
CA LEU A 99 -18.28 -6.95 -4.14
C LEU A 99 -17.11 -7.81 -4.64
N ASN A 100 -17.17 -8.24 -5.89
CA ASN A 100 -16.15 -9.07 -6.52
C ASN A 100 -15.20 -8.21 -7.39
N ASP A 101 -13.98 -8.73 -7.54
CA ASP A 101 -12.83 -8.21 -8.31
C ASP A 101 -11.95 -7.14 -7.62
N ILE A 102 -10.67 -7.48 -7.47
CA ILE A 102 -9.62 -6.62 -6.90
C ILE A 102 -8.79 -6.03 -8.04
N VAL A 103 -8.75 -4.71 -8.11
CA VAL A 103 -7.86 -3.95 -8.99
C VAL A 103 -7.03 -2.97 -8.17
N TYR A 104 -5.71 -2.99 -8.35
CA TYR A 104 -4.80 -2.12 -7.62
C TYR A 104 -4.55 -0.86 -8.44
N ARG A 105 -5.09 0.28 -7.99
CA ARG A 105 -4.98 1.58 -8.69
C ARG A 105 -5.36 1.53 -10.19
N GLY A 106 -6.27 0.63 -10.55
CA GLY A 106 -6.75 0.44 -11.92
C GLY A 106 -5.96 -0.58 -12.76
N LEU A 107 -4.93 -1.21 -12.19
CA LEU A 107 -4.22 -2.33 -12.82
C LEU A 107 -4.70 -3.66 -12.24
N THR A 108 -4.76 -4.67 -13.10
CA THR A 108 -4.94 -6.07 -12.69
C THR A 108 -3.64 -6.61 -12.11
N ILE A 109 -3.74 -7.68 -11.29
CA ILE A 109 -2.57 -8.33 -10.69
C ILE A 109 -1.51 -8.74 -11.73
N PRO A 110 -1.85 -9.36 -12.88
CA PRO A 110 -0.85 -9.71 -13.89
C PRO A 110 -0.13 -8.50 -14.50
N GLU A 111 -0.86 -7.41 -14.75
CA GLU A 111 -0.29 -6.17 -15.28
C GLU A 111 0.67 -5.53 -14.29
N MET A 112 0.30 -5.48 -13.02
CA MET A 112 1.15 -4.99 -11.94
C MET A 112 2.47 -5.78 -11.86
N ILE A 113 2.41 -7.12 -11.85
CA ILE A 113 3.61 -7.98 -11.79
C ILE A 113 4.50 -7.82 -13.03
N ALA A 114 3.90 -7.50 -14.18
CA ALA A 114 4.64 -7.27 -15.42
C ALA A 114 5.37 -5.91 -15.43
N LEU A 115 4.77 -4.88 -14.84
CA LEU A 115 5.24 -3.50 -14.94
C LEU A 115 6.14 -3.04 -13.80
N LEU A 116 5.98 -3.60 -12.60
CA LEU A 116 6.76 -3.17 -11.43
C LEU A 116 8.22 -3.63 -11.50
N PRO A 117 9.16 -2.78 -11.01
CA PRO A 117 10.55 -3.16 -10.79
C PRO A 117 10.68 -4.45 -9.98
N ARG A 118 11.53 -5.36 -10.47
CA ARG A 118 11.74 -6.69 -9.90
C ARG A 118 13.04 -6.77 -9.12
N GLU A 119 13.01 -7.56 -8.05
CA GLU A 119 14.19 -8.02 -7.30
C GLU A 119 14.17 -9.55 -7.32
N GLY A 120 15.12 -10.16 -8.05
CA GLY A 120 15.04 -11.58 -8.40
C GLY A 120 13.95 -11.84 -9.45
N ASN A 121 13.00 -12.74 -9.14
CA ASN A 121 11.93 -13.11 -10.08
C ASN A 121 10.60 -12.38 -9.84
N SER A 122 10.45 -11.67 -8.73
CA SER A 122 9.20 -11.04 -8.29
C SER A 122 9.36 -9.53 -8.09
N PRO A 123 8.27 -8.75 -8.15
CA PRO A 123 8.29 -7.34 -7.78
C PRO A 123 8.80 -7.13 -6.35
N SER A 124 9.54 -6.04 -6.13
CA SER A 124 9.96 -5.65 -4.78
C SER A 124 8.77 -5.08 -3.98
N ALA A 125 8.76 -5.30 -2.66
CA ALA A 125 7.71 -4.79 -1.78
C ALA A 125 7.67 -3.26 -1.75
N GLU A 126 8.83 -2.63 -1.86
CA GLU A 126 9.02 -1.19 -1.97
C GLU A 126 8.38 -0.65 -3.25
N ALA A 127 8.59 -1.32 -4.38
CA ALA A 127 7.97 -0.94 -5.65
C ALA A 127 6.43 -1.03 -5.58
N VAL A 128 5.91 -2.10 -4.97
CA VAL A 128 4.47 -2.25 -4.70
C VAL A 128 3.95 -1.08 -3.85
N PHE A 129 4.62 -0.79 -2.73
CA PHE A 129 4.22 0.28 -1.83
C PHE A 129 4.21 1.65 -2.51
N TRP A 130 5.25 1.96 -3.30
CA TRP A 130 5.31 3.20 -4.07
C TRP A 130 4.13 3.33 -5.02
N PHE A 131 3.82 2.26 -5.76
CA PHE A 131 2.69 2.22 -6.68
C PHE A 131 1.35 2.40 -5.96
N LEU A 132 1.15 1.74 -4.83
CA LEU A 132 -0.07 1.89 -4.05
C LEU A 132 -0.23 3.30 -3.49
N LEU A 133 0.85 3.96 -3.09
CA LEU A 133 0.77 5.29 -2.50
C LEU A 133 0.59 6.40 -3.54
N THR A 134 1.33 6.33 -4.65
CA THR A 134 1.37 7.39 -5.68
C THR A 134 0.40 7.14 -6.84
N GLY A 135 0.06 5.88 -7.12
CA GLY A 135 -0.65 5.46 -8.33
C GLY A 135 0.24 5.35 -9.56
N ASP A 136 1.54 5.66 -9.46
CA ASP A 136 2.49 5.65 -10.57
C ASP A 136 3.41 4.42 -10.47
N ILE A 137 3.81 3.86 -11.62
CA ILE A 137 4.79 2.76 -11.66
C ILE A 137 6.17 3.35 -11.33
N PRO A 138 6.83 2.92 -10.24
CA PRO A 138 8.14 3.45 -9.86
C PRO A 138 9.22 3.06 -10.84
N THR A 139 10.24 3.90 -10.94
CA THR A 139 11.52 3.56 -11.58
C THR A 139 12.40 2.72 -10.66
N GLN A 140 13.43 2.07 -11.22
CA GLN A 140 14.43 1.35 -10.42
C GLN A 140 15.12 2.28 -9.40
N GLN A 141 15.36 3.54 -9.77
CA GLN A 141 16.00 4.53 -8.90
C GLN A 141 15.08 4.94 -7.73
N GLN A 142 13.79 5.15 -7.98
CA GLN A 142 12.80 5.42 -6.92
C GLN A 142 12.68 4.23 -5.96
N THR A 143 12.65 3.01 -6.51
CA THR A 143 12.62 1.78 -5.71
C THR A 143 13.88 1.66 -4.83
N ALA A 144 15.07 1.87 -5.40
CA ALA A 144 16.32 1.86 -4.65
C ALA A 144 16.39 2.97 -3.58
N SER A 145 15.86 4.15 -3.87
CA SER A 145 15.76 5.25 -2.91
C SER A 145 14.87 4.88 -1.73
N LEU A 146 13.74 4.20 -1.98
CA LEU A 146 12.83 3.73 -0.94
C LEU A 146 13.45 2.61 -0.09
N ILE A 147 14.17 1.68 -0.71
CA ILE A 147 14.97 0.66 0.01
C ILE A 147 15.98 1.34 0.93
N ALA A 148 16.68 2.36 0.45
CA ALA A 148 17.65 3.11 1.24
C ALA A 148 16.99 3.87 2.42
N ASP A 149 15.83 4.49 2.21
CA ASP A 149 15.08 5.18 3.26
C ASP A 149 14.63 4.20 4.36
N TRP A 150 14.07 3.04 3.99
CA TRP A 150 13.70 2.00 4.95
C TRP A 150 14.91 1.40 5.68
N THR A 151 16.05 1.27 4.99
CA THR A 151 17.32 0.87 5.62
C THR A 151 17.76 1.88 6.69
N LEU A 152 17.68 3.17 6.40
CA LEU A 152 18.04 4.22 7.36
C LEU A 152 17.10 4.22 8.56
N ARG A 153 15.79 4.09 8.33
CA ARG A 153 14.78 4.01 9.39
C ARG A 153 14.99 2.80 10.29
N ARG A 154 15.34 1.65 9.71
CA ARG A 154 15.72 0.46 10.49
C ARG A 154 16.91 0.74 11.40
N LYS A 155 17.98 1.32 10.86
CA LYS A 155 19.18 1.65 11.66
C LYS A 155 18.86 2.59 12.82
N LYS A 156 18.03 3.61 12.58
CA LYS A 156 17.54 4.54 13.61
C LYS A 156 16.71 3.83 14.70
N CYS A 157 15.90 2.85 14.32
CA CYS A 157 15.00 2.14 15.23
C CYS A 157 15.58 0.83 15.80
N THR A 158 16.90 0.58 15.67
CA THR A 158 17.52 -0.69 16.11
C THR A 158 17.23 -1.02 17.57
N GLU A 159 17.11 -0.02 18.44
CA GLU A 159 16.75 -0.19 19.85
C GLU A 159 15.37 -0.83 20.08
N TRP A 160 14.48 -0.82 19.09
CA TRP A 160 13.14 -1.42 19.23
C TRP A 160 13.20 -2.95 19.34
N TRP A 161 14.14 -3.60 18.65
CA TRP A 161 14.30 -5.06 18.67
C TRP A 161 15.65 -5.52 19.19
N SER A 162 16.49 -4.59 19.62
CA SER A 162 17.79 -4.83 20.23
C SER A 162 17.95 -3.99 21.50
N GLY A 163 18.81 -4.40 22.42
CA GLY A 163 19.02 -3.68 23.67
C GLY A 163 17.81 -3.68 24.62
N PRO A 164 17.72 -2.71 25.57
CA PRO A 164 16.79 -2.79 26.70
C PRO A 164 15.30 -2.78 26.32
N HIS A 165 14.92 -2.06 25.26
CA HIS A 165 13.53 -2.01 24.80
C HIS A 165 13.13 -3.33 24.13
N GLY A 166 14.00 -3.87 23.26
CA GLY A 166 13.82 -5.21 22.68
C GLY A 166 13.71 -6.30 23.74
N GLU A 167 14.55 -6.24 24.78
CA GLU A 167 14.50 -7.18 25.92
C GLU A 167 13.21 -7.08 26.72
N THR A 168 12.71 -5.87 26.95
CA THR A 168 11.44 -5.65 27.65
C THR A 168 10.30 -6.34 26.90
N ILE A 169 10.25 -6.18 25.58
CA ILE A 169 9.21 -6.76 24.73
C ILE A 169 9.39 -8.27 24.62
N ALA A 170 10.63 -8.76 24.44
CA ALA A 170 10.92 -10.18 24.43
C ALA A 170 10.50 -10.85 25.76
N SER A 171 10.71 -10.19 26.90
CA SER A 171 10.27 -10.68 28.21
C SER A 171 8.75 -10.78 28.30
N VAL A 172 8.02 -9.76 27.83
CA VAL A 172 6.55 -9.77 27.76
C VAL A 172 6.03 -10.85 26.80
N LEU A 173 6.67 -11.02 25.65
CA LEU A 173 6.29 -12.06 24.69
C LEU A 173 6.57 -13.47 25.23
N ARG A 174 7.63 -13.65 26.02
CA ARG A 174 7.98 -14.92 26.67
C ARG A 174 7.08 -15.26 27.86
N SER A 175 6.50 -14.28 28.52
CA SER A 175 5.55 -14.52 29.61
C SER A 175 4.15 -14.91 29.12
N MET A 176 3.87 -14.73 27.83
CA MET A 176 2.60 -15.15 27.23
C MET A 176 2.51 -16.68 27.09
N PRO A 177 1.32 -17.27 27.37
CA PRO A 177 1.07 -18.67 27.10
C PRO A 177 1.30 -19.06 25.63
N GLU A 178 1.70 -20.31 25.40
CA GLU A 178 1.86 -20.88 24.05
C GLU A 178 0.54 -20.98 23.27
N THR A 179 -0.61 -20.94 23.97
CA THR A 179 -1.94 -20.93 23.36
C THR A 179 -2.25 -19.62 22.62
N ILE A 180 -1.51 -18.54 22.90
CA ILE A 180 -1.71 -17.25 22.26
C ILE A 180 -1.12 -17.28 20.85
N THR A 181 -1.97 -17.08 19.85
CA THR A 181 -1.58 -17.06 18.44
C THR A 181 -0.56 -15.96 18.12
N PRO A 182 0.30 -16.14 17.09
CA PRO A 182 1.26 -15.12 16.66
C PRO A 182 0.61 -13.75 16.36
N LEU A 183 -0.63 -13.75 15.87
CA LEU A 183 -1.37 -12.52 15.57
C LEU A 183 -1.73 -11.72 16.84
N HIS A 184 -2.13 -12.40 17.92
CA HIS A 184 -2.39 -11.74 19.20
C HIS A 184 -1.08 -11.19 19.80
N ARG A 185 0.02 -11.95 19.70
CA ARG A 185 1.36 -11.49 20.12
C ARG A 185 1.78 -10.24 19.35
N LEU A 186 1.50 -10.19 18.04
CA LEU A 186 1.72 -9.01 17.22
C LEU A 186 0.92 -7.82 17.74
N SER A 187 -0.38 -7.96 17.98
CA SER A 187 -1.22 -6.87 18.50
C SER A 187 -0.67 -6.28 19.80
N VAL A 188 -0.18 -7.11 20.72
CA VAL A 188 0.42 -6.63 21.97
C VAL A 188 1.74 -5.90 21.70
N ALA A 189 2.62 -6.47 20.86
CA ALA A 189 3.89 -5.84 20.51
C ALA A 189 3.67 -4.45 19.86
N LEU A 190 2.75 -4.35 18.90
CA LEU A 190 2.43 -3.07 18.24
C LEU A 190 1.90 -2.01 19.23
N THR A 191 1.16 -2.44 20.24
CA THR A 191 0.65 -1.54 21.29
C THR A 191 1.81 -1.00 22.14
N ILE A 192 2.77 -1.85 22.51
CA ILE A 192 3.94 -1.46 23.31
C ILE A 192 4.85 -0.52 22.51
N PHE A 193 5.06 -0.77 21.23
CA PHE A 193 5.88 0.08 20.36
C PHE A 193 5.29 1.48 20.12
N ASN A 194 4.02 1.71 20.44
CA ASN A 194 3.32 2.98 20.25
C ASN A 194 3.58 3.61 18.87
N ILE A 195 3.27 2.85 17.83
CA ILE A 195 3.69 3.10 16.44
C ILE A 195 3.16 4.42 15.87
N SER A 196 2.09 4.97 16.42
CA SER A 196 1.49 6.23 15.99
C SER A 196 2.00 7.43 16.84
N LYS A 197 3.27 7.43 17.23
CA LYS A 197 3.81 8.40 18.19
C LYS A 197 3.80 9.82 17.62
N GLN A 198 4.30 10.00 16.40
CA GLN A 198 4.46 11.33 15.82
C GLN A 198 3.10 11.98 15.52
N ALA A 199 2.15 11.21 14.99
CA ALA A 199 0.80 11.69 14.72
C ALA A 199 0.05 12.07 16.00
N LYS A 200 0.19 11.30 17.08
CA LYS A 200 -0.40 11.62 18.40
C LYS A 200 0.17 12.91 18.97
N GLU A 201 1.49 13.08 18.93
CA GLU A 201 2.15 14.26 19.51
C GLU A 201 1.86 15.52 18.68
N ALA A 202 1.86 15.42 17.35
CA ALA A 202 1.46 16.52 16.47
C ALA A 202 0.04 17.00 16.75
N LYS A 203 -0.91 16.07 16.94
CA LYS A 203 -2.29 16.41 17.31
C LYS A 203 -2.36 17.10 18.67
N LYS A 204 -1.60 16.63 19.66
CA LYS A 204 -1.53 17.22 21.00
C LYS A 204 -0.95 18.64 20.98
N HIS A 205 0.01 18.91 20.09
CA HIS A 205 0.59 20.24 19.88
C HIS A 205 -0.24 21.14 18.94
N GLY A 206 -1.43 20.72 18.51
CA GLY A 206 -2.32 21.55 17.72
C GLY A 206 -1.92 21.65 16.24
N ALA A 207 -1.29 20.61 15.67
CA ALA A 207 -1.02 20.56 14.24
C ALA A 207 -2.32 20.74 13.42
N MET A 208 -2.20 21.39 12.27
CA MET A 208 -3.33 21.67 11.40
C MET A 208 -3.83 20.39 10.71
N PRO A 209 -5.15 20.20 10.51
CA PRO A 209 -5.68 18.96 9.95
C PRO A 209 -5.10 18.57 8.59
N TYR A 210 -4.74 19.55 7.75
CA TYR A 210 -4.18 19.30 6.43
C TYR A 210 -2.71 18.84 6.45
N THR A 211 -2.00 18.94 7.58
CA THR A 211 -0.62 18.44 7.73
C THR A 211 -0.56 17.07 8.40
N TYR A 212 -1.69 16.50 8.84
CA TYR A 212 -1.72 15.20 9.53
C TYR A 212 -1.11 14.07 8.70
N TRP A 213 -1.26 14.11 7.38
CA TRP A 213 -0.69 13.10 6.49
C TRP A 213 0.84 13.02 6.61
N GLU A 214 1.53 14.12 6.92
CA GLU A 214 2.99 14.16 7.02
C GLU A 214 3.48 13.34 8.21
N TYR A 215 2.81 13.46 9.36
CA TYR A 215 3.14 12.70 10.56
C TYR A 215 2.73 11.24 10.46
N ILE A 216 1.56 10.98 9.86
CA ILE A 216 1.10 9.61 9.60
C ILE A 216 2.04 8.91 8.61
N TYR A 217 2.55 9.63 7.62
CA TYR A 217 3.56 9.12 6.69
C TYR A 217 4.82 8.70 7.45
N GLU A 218 5.38 9.54 8.32
CA GLU A 218 6.58 9.18 9.08
C GLU A 218 6.36 7.98 10.00
N ASP A 219 5.27 7.96 10.77
CA ASP A 219 4.91 6.82 11.64
C ASP A 219 4.73 5.53 10.83
N SER A 220 4.05 5.60 9.68
CA SER A 220 3.79 4.43 8.81
C SER A 220 5.07 3.92 8.15
N MET A 221 5.99 4.82 7.77
CA MET A 221 7.26 4.45 7.15
C MET A 221 8.23 3.84 8.16
N GLU A 222 8.30 4.38 9.38
CA GLU A 222 9.06 3.76 10.48
C GLU A 222 8.47 2.39 10.84
N PHE A 223 7.14 2.27 10.88
CA PHE A 223 6.48 0.99 11.11
C PHE A 223 6.83 -0.06 10.06
N LEU A 224 6.58 0.24 8.78
CA LEU A 224 6.76 -0.71 7.69
C LEU A 224 8.23 -1.16 7.62
N ALA A 225 9.18 -0.24 7.79
CA ALA A 225 10.60 -0.56 7.79
C ALA A 225 10.99 -1.52 8.93
N THR A 226 10.35 -1.41 10.10
CA THR A 226 10.70 -2.18 11.31
C THR A 226 9.85 -3.43 11.51
N LEU A 227 8.74 -3.57 10.79
CA LEU A 227 7.81 -4.70 10.88
C LEU A 227 8.50 -6.08 10.75
N PRO A 228 9.46 -6.31 9.84
CA PRO A 228 10.16 -7.59 9.78
C PRO A 228 10.90 -7.96 11.06
N ALA A 229 11.47 -6.97 11.76
CA ALA A 229 12.14 -7.18 13.02
C ALA A 229 11.14 -7.53 14.14
N ILE A 230 9.99 -6.87 14.16
CA ILE A 230 8.89 -7.19 15.09
C ILE A 230 8.39 -8.62 14.86
N ILE A 231 8.23 -9.04 13.59
CA ILE A 231 7.87 -10.42 13.24
C ILE A 231 8.94 -11.39 13.74
N GLY A 232 10.22 -11.08 13.54
CA GLY A 232 11.34 -11.88 14.03
C GLY A 232 11.34 -12.03 15.56
N LEU A 233 11.08 -10.95 16.29
CA LEU A 233 10.94 -10.98 17.76
C LEU A 233 9.81 -11.90 18.20
N ILE A 234 8.64 -11.83 17.55
CA ILE A 234 7.48 -12.66 17.90
C ILE A 234 7.74 -14.13 17.59
N ALA A 235 8.38 -14.41 16.45
CA ALA A 235 8.71 -15.77 16.04
C ALA A 235 9.72 -16.44 17.00
N LYS A 236 10.68 -15.69 17.53
CA LYS A 236 11.73 -16.23 18.42
C LYS A 236 11.40 -16.12 19.91
N GLY A 237 10.59 -15.13 20.31
CA GLY A 237 10.39 -14.75 21.72
C GLY A 237 11.66 -14.21 22.39
N GLN A 238 12.65 -13.77 21.60
CA GLN A 238 13.95 -13.28 22.06
C GLN A 238 14.45 -12.13 21.18
N THR A 239 15.33 -11.31 21.74
CA THR A 239 15.99 -10.19 21.07
C THR A 239 16.77 -10.66 19.83
N LEU A 240 16.78 -9.85 18.77
CA LEU A 240 17.48 -10.17 17.53
C LEU A 240 18.94 -9.71 17.61
N THR A 241 19.89 -10.64 17.51
CA THR A 241 21.33 -10.36 17.44
C THR A 241 21.88 -10.60 16.02
N ASN A 242 22.90 -9.85 15.62
CA ASN A 242 23.62 -9.99 14.34
C ASN A 242 22.78 -9.78 13.06
N VAL A 243 21.82 -8.86 13.10
CA VAL A 243 21.00 -8.50 11.93
C VAL A 243 21.57 -7.25 11.26
N SER A 244 21.97 -7.34 9.98
CA SER A 244 22.64 -6.25 9.23
C SER A 244 21.77 -5.00 9.08
N GLY A 245 20.44 -5.17 9.06
CA GLY A 245 19.51 -4.06 8.81
C GLY A 245 19.55 -3.50 7.39
N ASP A 246 20.31 -4.14 6.49
CA ASP A 246 20.47 -3.74 5.09
C ASP A 246 19.53 -4.52 4.16
N GLY A 247 19.62 -4.24 2.86
CA GLY A 247 18.87 -4.95 1.82
C GLY A 247 17.42 -4.52 1.67
N ASP A 248 16.70 -5.17 0.76
CA ASP A 248 15.26 -4.98 0.60
C ASP A 248 14.48 -5.52 1.83
N TRP A 249 13.20 -5.18 1.90
CA TRP A 249 12.32 -5.57 3.01
C TRP A 249 12.25 -7.09 3.22
N VAL A 250 12.29 -7.87 2.13
CA VAL A 250 12.21 -9.34 2.18
C VAL A 250 13.52 -9.96 2.62
N GLN A 251 14.66 -9.45 2.13
CA GLN A 251 15.99 -9.84 2.58
C GLN A 251 16.12 -9.61 4.08
N PHE A 252 15.65 -8.46 4.56
CA PHE A 252 15.63 -8.16 5.98
C PHE A 252 14.75 -9.09 6.79
N LEU A 253 13.55 -9.39 6.30
CA LEU A 253 12.67 -10.36 6.94
C LEU A 253 13.35 -11.72 7.06
N LEU A 254 14.00 -12.19 6.00
CA LEU A 254 14.74 -13.46 6.01
C LEU A 254 15.90 -13.42 7.01
N ASP A 255 16.64 -12.32 7.11
CA ASP A 255 17.70 -12.15 8.09
C ASP A 255 17.15 -12.15 9.53
N CYS A 256 16.03 -11.49 9.78
CA CYS A 256 15.34 -11.53 11.07
C CYS A 256 14.89 -12.96 11.43
N LEU A 257 14.50 -13.76 10.44
CA LEU A 257 14.06 -15.15 10.61
C LEU A 257 15.19 -16.19 10.59
N ARG A 258 16.43 -15.82 10.22
CA ARG A 258 17.53 -16.76 9.90
C ARG A 258 17.90 -17.74 11.03
N ASN A 259 17.70 -17.37 12.29
CA ASN A 259 18.01 -18.26 13.43
C ASN A 259 16.85 -19.19 13.82
N VAL A 260 15.72 -19.18 13.09
CA VAL A 260 14.62 -20.13 13.33
C VAL A 260 14.89 -21.48 12.66
N ASN A 261 15.64 -21.51 11.54
CA ASN A 261 15.89 -22.74 10.78
C ASN A 261 17.26 -22.68 10.06
N GLU A 262 18.28 -23.40 10.55
CA GLU A 262 19.56 -23.59 9.83
C GLU A 262 19.38 -24.22 8.43
N SER A 263 18.23 -24.88 8.19
CA SER A 263 17.84 -25.48 6.91
C SER A 263 17.42 -24.49 5.82
N LEU A 264 17.37 -23.18 6.12
CA LEU A 264 16.92 -22.15 5.17
C LEU A 264 18.00 -21.76 4.14
N ASP A 265 19.28 -21.95 4.45
CA ASP A 265 20.41 -21.40 3.69
C ASP A 265 20.46 -21.86 2.23
N GLY A 266 20.10 -23.10 1.93
CA GLY A 266 20.08 -23.64 0.56
C GLY A 266 18.88 -23.21 -0.30
N ARG A 267 17.83 -22.62 0.29
CA ARG A 267 16.58 -22.21 -0.40
C ARG A 267 16.28 -20.71 -0.30
N LYS A 268 17.22 -19.91 0.21
CA LYS A 268 17.01 -18.46 0.46
C LYS A 268 16.46 -17.70 -0.74
N SER A 269 17.01 -17.90 -1.95
CA SER A 269 16.55 -17.17 -3.15
C SER A 269 15.10 -17.52 -3.53
N SER A 270 14.76 -18.81 -3.53
CA SER A 270 13.41 -19.28 -3.85
C SER A 270 12.37 -18.82 -2.83
N ILE A 271 12.73 -18.83 -1.54
CA ILE A 271 11.85 -18.33 -0.46
C ILE A 271 11.70 -16.80 -0.56
N ALA A 272 12.77 -16.08 -0.87
CA ALA A 272 12.70 -14.63 -1.08
C ALA A 272 11.77 -14.28 -2.24
N ASP A 273 11.88 -14.97 -3.37
CA ASP A 273 10.99 -14.77 -4.52
C ASP A 273 9.52 -15.09 -4.19
N PHE A 274 9.28 -16.15 -3.43
CA PHE A 274 7.95 -16.50 -2.93
C PHE A 274 7.39 -15.41 -2.00
N LEU A 275 8.17 -14.93 -1.03
CA LEU A 275 7.74 -13.90 -0.10
C LEU A 275 7.47 -12.57 -0.81
N ARG A 276 8.31 -12.18 -1.77
CA ARG A 276 8.08 -10.99 -2.62
C ARG A 276 6.77 -11.10 -3.39
N LEU A 277 6.49 -12.26 -3.99
CA LEU A 277 5.24 -12.50 -4.69
C LEU A 277 4.06 -12.50 -3.71
N TYR A 278 4.19 -13.16 -2.57
CA TYR A 278 3.15 -13.21 -1.55
C TYR A 278 2.78 -11.81 -1.05
N ILE A 279 3.78 -10.97 -0.77
CA ILE A 279 3.55 -9.56 -0.38
C ILE A 279 2.89 -8.80 -1.52
N THR A 280 3.37 -8.95 -2.76
CA THR A 280 2.78 -8.29 -3.93
C THR A 280 1.29 -8.61 -4.10
N LEU A 281 0.89 -9.87 -3.84
CA LEU A 281 -0.48 -10.34 -3.99
C LEU A 281 -1.39 -9.98 -2.80
N ASN A 282 -0.82 -9.71 -1.63
CA ASN A 282 -1.56 -9.45 -0.38
C ASN A 282 -1.25 -8.06 0.21
N ALA A 283 -0.73 -7.14 -0.61
CA ALA A 283 -0.42 -5.77 -0.25
C ALA A 283 -1.68 -4.91 -0.05
#